data_AF-A0A919USD5-F1
#
_entry.id   AF-A0A919USD5-F1
#
_cell.length_a   1.000
_cell.length_b   1.000
_cell.length_c   1.000
_cell.angle_alpha   90.00
_cell.angle_beta   90.00
_cell.angle_gamma   90.00
#
_symmetry.space_group_name_H-M   'P 1'
#
loop_
_entity.id
_entity.type
_entity.pdbx_description
1 polymer ?
#
loop_
_entity_poly.entity_id
_entity_poly.type
_entity_poly.pdbx_seq_one_letter_code
_entity_poly.pdbx_strand_id
1 'polypeptide(L)'
;MIPTRHDLQPCPARCGQQILWTRTAHGARLAVEAKPDPTGNQAVMKDSLQRWVSRSMDGAEAPDLHRVEHLFRPHFIKGGCPKLRPVQPELPGLLPANVVPFRPPTGRRRARR
;
A
#
# COMPACT_ATOMS: atom_id res chain seq x y z
N MET A 1 9.72 -17.25 -1.28
CA MET A 1 8.38 -17.83 -1.25
C MET A 1 7.50 -16.99 -2.15
N ILE A 2 6.87 -17.62 -3.14
CA ILE A 2 6.01 -16.95 -4.12
C ILE A 2 4.57 -17.40 -3.82
N PRO A 3 3.61 -16.47 -3.62
CA PRO A 3 2.22 -16.82 -3.41
C PRO A 3 1.66 -17.59 -4.61
N THR A 4 0.83 -18.60 -4.37
CA THR A 4 0.16 -19.34 -5.44
C THR A 4 -1.11 -18.63 -5.88
N ARG A 5 -1.69 -19.04 -7.02
CA ARG A 5 -2.96 -18.45 -7.51
C ARG A 5 -4.12 -18.63 -6.53
N HIS A 6 -4.09 -19.64 -5.67
CA HIS A 6 -5.14 -19.90 -4.67
C HIS A 6 -5.01 -19.02 -3.42
N ASP A 7 -3.80 -18.50 -3.16
CA ASP A 7 -3.54 -17.57 -2.06
C ASP A 7 -3.97 -16.13 -2.42
N LEU A 8 -4.04 -15.85 -3.71
CA LEU A 8 -4.32 -14.52 -4.25
C LEU A 8 -5.82 -14.28 -4.42
N GLN A 9 -6.23 -13.05 -4.16
CA GLN A 9 -7.60 -12.59 -4.37
C GLN A 9 -7.61 -11.35 -5.25
N PRO A 10 -8.68 -11.12 -6.05
CA PRO A 10 -8.82 -9.87 -6.77
C PRO A 10 -8.97 -8.71 -5.79
N CYS A 11 -8.37 -7.57 -6.11
CA CYS A 11 -8.53 -6.38 -5.28
C CYS A 11 -10.01 -5.97 -5.17
N PRO A 12 -10.56 -5.78 -3.95
CA PRO A 12 -11.95 -5.40 -3.73
C PRO A 12 -12.29 -4.00 -4.27
N ALA A 13 -11.30 -3.11 -4.41
CA ALA A 13 -11.47 -1.82 -5.08
C ALA A 13 -11.56 -1.93 -6.62
N ARG A 14 -11.54 -3.16 -7.16
CA ARG A 14 -11.64 -3.47 -8.60
C ARG A 14 -10.58 -2.76 -9.43
N CYS A 15 -9.35 -2.72 -8.93
CA CYS A 15 -8.21 -2.13 -9.64
C CYS A 15 -7.62 -3.03 -10.73
N GLY A 16 -8.08 -4.29 -10.84
CA GLY A 16 -7.61 -5.28 -11.81
C GLY A 16 -6.38 -6.08 -11.34
N GLN A 17 -5.76 -5.71 -10.22
CA GLN A 17 -4.62 -6.43 -9.66
C GLN A 17 -5.07 -7.52 -8.67
N GLN A 18 -4.21 -8.52 -8.53
CA GLN A 18 -4.30 -9.57 -7.51
C GLN A 18 -3.55 -9.12 -6.25
N ILE A 19 -4.09 -9.47 -5.09
CA ILE A 19 -3.56 -9.13 -3.77
C ILE A 19 -3.42 -10.39 -2.92
N LEU A 20 -2.48 -10.36 -2.00
CA LEU A 20 -2.33 -11.35 -0.95
C LEU A 20 -2.86 -10.77 0.36
N TRP A 21 -3.75 -11.50 1.04
CA TRP A 21 -4.18 -11.15 2.39
C TRP A 21 -3.27 -11.80 3.43
N THR A 22 -2.65 -10.97 4.26
CA THR A 22 -1.83 -11.39 5.39
C THR A 22 -2.50 -10.99 6.70
N ARG A 23 -2.03 -11.57 7.81
CA ARG A 23 -2.37 -11.13 9.17
C ARG A 23 -1.16 -10.49 9.84
N THR A 24 -1.35 -9.35 10.46
CA THR A 24 -0.32 -8.72 11.30
C THR A 24 -0.17 -9.47 12.62
N ALA A 25 0.89 -9.18 13.38
CA ALA A 25 1.10 -9.72 14.72
C ALA A 25 -0.10 -9.45 15.66
N HIS A 26 -0.80 -8.32 15.48
CA HIS A 26 -2.01 -7.96 16.23
C HIS A 26 -3.30 -8.56 15.64
N GLY A 27 -3.21 -9.46 14.67
CA GLY A 27 -4.35 -10.12 14.04
C GLY A 27 -5.11 -9.29 13.01
N ALA A 28 -4.69 -8.06 12.72
CA ALA A 28 -5.32 -7.23 11.70
C ALA A 28 -5.04 -7.80 10.30
N ARG A 29 -6.00 -7.66 9.39
CA ARG A 29 -5.81 -8.07 7.98
C ARG A 29 -5.10 -6.96 7.23
N LEU A 30 -4.01 -7.31 6.55
CA LEU A 30 -3.29 -6.41 5.66
C LEU A 30 -3.30 -6.99 4.25
N ALA A 31 -3.57 -6.16 3.25
CA ALA A 31 -3.44 -6.55 1.85
C ALA A 31 -2.08 -6.09 1.32
N VAL A 32 -1.32 -7.02 0.75
CA VAL A 32 -0.06 -6.74 0.07
C VAL A 32 -0.18 -7.11 -1.41
N GLU A 33 0.73 -6.60 -2.23
CA GLU A 33 0.80 -6.94 -3.65
C GLU A 33 1.08 -8.43 -3.87
N ALA A 34 0.65 -8.98 -5.01
CA ALA A 34 0.79 -10.41 -5.29
C ALA A 34 2.26 -10.88 -5.42
N LYS A 35 3.18 -9.98 -5.78
CA LYS A 35 4.59 -10.30 -6.01
C LYS A 35 5.45 -9.69 -4.90
N PRO A 36 6.47 -10.42 -4.43
CA PRO A 36 7.49 -9.83 -3.57
C PRO A 36 8.17 -8.65 -4.27
N ASP A 37 8.48 -7.62 -3.51
CA ASP A 37 9.20 -6.43 -3.95
C ASP A 37 10.28 -6.10 -2.91
N PRO A 38 11.57 -6.08 -3.28
CA PRO A 38 12.66 -5.77 -2.36
C PRO A 38 12.60 -4.35 -1.78
N THR A 39 11.82 -3.46 -2.39
CA THR A 39 11.57 -2.09 -1.91
C THR A 39 10.29 -1.98 -1.07
N GLY A 40 9.65 -3.12 -0.77
CA GLY A 40 8.52 -3.20 0.13
C GLY A 40 8.92 -3.07 1.60
N ASN A 41 7.96 -2.66 2.43
CA ASN A 41 8.17 -2.46 3.87
C ASN A 41 7.45 -3.51 4.75
N GLN A 42 6.86 -4.54 4.13
CA GLN A 42 6.22 -5.64 4.86
C GLN A 42 7.02 -6.92 4.66
N ALA A 43 7.58 -7.45 5.75
CA ALA A 43 8.13 -8.79 5.75
C ALA A 43 6.97 -9.78 5.88
N VAL A 44 6.82 -10.66 4.89
CA VAL A 44 5.74 -11.64 4.80
C VAL A 44 6.33 -13.04 4.76
N MET A 45 5.72 -13.95 5.52
CA MET A 45 6.01 -15.38 5.47
C MET A 45 4.74 -16.18 5.67
N LYS A 46 4.87 -17.50 5.49
CA LYS A 46 3.82 -18.45 5.84
C LYS A 46 4.17 -19.10 7.18
N ASP A 47 3.27 -19.01 8.14
CA ASP A 47 3.47 -19.60 9.47
C ASP A 47 3.36 -21.15 9.44
N SER A 48 3.60 -21.78 10.59
CA SER A 48 3.48 -23.24 10.74
C SER A 48 2.06 -23.77 10.45
N LEU A 49 1.04 -22.93 10.56
CA LEU A 49 -0.36 -23.24 10.28
C LEU A 49 -0.75 -22.94 8.82
N GLN A 50 0.22 -22.71 7.95
CA GLN A 50 0.00 -22.38 6.54
C GLN A 50 -0.78 -21.07 6.32
N ARG A 51 -0.71 -20.13 7.27
CA ARG A 51 -1.32 -18.79 7.16
C ARG A 51 -0.28 -17.76 6.77
N TRP A 52 -0.69 -16.83 5.92
CA TRP A 52 0.14 -15.70 5.56
C TRP A 52 0.15 -14.66 6.69
N VAL A 53 1.34 -14.38 7.21
CA VAL A 53 1.57 -13.41 8.27
C VAL A 53 2.52 -12.33 7.78
N SER A 54 2.34 -11.11 8.28
CA SER A 54 3.15 -9.96 7.92
C SER A 54 3.57 -9.16 9.15
N ARG A 55 4.75 -8.56 9.08
CA ARG A 55 5.23 -7.56 10.04
C ARG A 55 5.79 -6.34 9.30
N SER A 56 5.65 -5.17 9.91
CA SER A 56 6.26 -3.95 9.38
C SER A 56 7.76 -3.95 9.63
N MET A 57 8.50 -3.45 8.65
CA MET A 57 9.95 -3.19 8.72
C MET A 57 10.26 -1.72 9.04
N ASP A 58 9.24 -0.86 9.22
CA ASP A 58 9.44 0.58 9.38
C ASP A 58 9.80 1.01 10.82
N GLY A 59 9.74 0.08 11.79
CA GLY A 59 10.07 0.35 13.18
C GLY A 59 11.58 0.48 13.42
N ALA A 60 11.98 1.44 14.27
CA ALA A 60 13.40 1.64 14.61
C ALA A 60 14.08 0.41 15.23
N GLU A 61 13.30 -0.45 15.91
CA GLU A 61 13.74 -1.71 16.51
C GLU A 61 13.25 -2.94 15.73
N ALA A 62 12.84 -2.75 14.47
CA ALA A 62 12.36 -3.85 13.65
C ALA A 62 13.51 -4.86 13.42
N PRO A 63 13.32 -6.15 13.76
CA PRO A 63 14.33 -7.16 13.48
C PRO A 63 14.63 -7.25 11.99
N ASP A 64 15.86 -7.61 11.67
CA ASP A 64 16.28 -7.89 10.30
C ASP A 64 15.38 -8.92 9.61
N LEU A 65 15.35 -8.87 8.28
CA LEU A 65 14.56 -9.80 7.49
C LEU A 65 15.04 -11.24 7.70
N HIS A 66 14.15 -12.12 8.14
CA HIS A 66 14.47 -13.53 8.32
C HIS A 66 14.59 -14.22 6.95
N ARG A 67 15.39 -15.29 6.85
CA ARG A 67 15.66 -16.01 5.59
C ARG A 67 14.42 -16.60 4.90
N VAL A 68 13.34 -16.79 5.65
CA VAL A 68 12.07 -17.37 5.17
C VAL A 68 11.03 -16.29 4.84
N GLU A 69 11.33 -15.05 5.19
CA GLU A 69 10.49 -13.89 4.92
C GLU A 69 10.88 -13.26 3.58
N HIS A 70 9.90 -12.64 2.95
CA HIS A 70 10.10 -11.86 1.73
C HIS A 70 9.44 -10.50 1.90
N LEU A 71 10.05 -9.48 1.32
CA LEU A 71 9.48 -8.13 1.33
C LEU A 71 8.36 -8.01 0.32
N PHE A 72 7.28 -7.35 0.74
CA PHE A 72 6.13 -7.02 -0.07
C PHE A 72 5.74 -5.57 0.18
N ARG A 73 5.09 -4.99 -0.83
CA ARG A 73 4.46 -3.68 -0.73
C ARG A 73 3.01 -3.81 -0.28
N PRO A 74 2.54 -2.98 0.68
CA PRO A 74 1.13 -2.83 0.97
C PRO A 74 0.36 -2.43 -0.29
N HIS A 75 -0.82 -3.01 -0.51
CA HIS A 75 -1.61 -2.69 -1.69
C HIS A 75 -2.48 -1.44 -1.49
N PHE A 76 -3.10 -1.30 -0.32
CA PHE A 76 -4.03 -0.18 -0.04
C PHE A 76 -3.32 1.11 0.41
N ILE A 77 -2.29 1.51 -0.34
CA ILE A 77 -1.56 2.77 -0.14
C ILE A 77 -1.51 3.55 -1.46
N LYS A 78 -1.10 4.82 -1.38
CA LYS A 78 -0.84 5.64 -2.56
C LYS A 78 0.26 4.99 -3.40
N GLY A 79 -0.03 4.74 -4.68
CA GLY A 79 0.89 4.09 -5.62
C GLY A 79 0.77 2.56 -5.69
N GLY A 80 0.17 1.90 -4.68
CA GLY A 80 -0.12 0.47 -4.72
C GLY A 80 -1.40 0.16 -5.48
N CYS A 81 -2.53 0.74 -5.05
CA CYS A 81 -3.82 0.54 -5.71
C CYS A 81 -4.17 1.76 -6.59
N PRO A 82 -4.26 1.61 -7.94
CA PRO A 82 -4.55 2.73 -8.84
C PRO A 82 -5.98 3.26 -8.73
N LYS A 83 -6.89 2.51 -8.10
CA LYS A 83 -8.29 2.93 -7.87
C LYS A 83 -8.51 3.63 -6.53
N LEU A 84 -7.55 3.57 -5.60
CA LEU A 84 -7.64 4.31 -4.36
C LEU A 84 -7.51 5.81 -4.67
N ARG A 85 -8.61 6.54 -4.47
CA ARG A 85 -8.58 8.00 -4.49
C ARG A 85 -7.91 8.49 -3.20
N PRO A 86 -7.07 9.53 -3.25
CA PRO A 86 -6.69 10.25 -2.05
C PRO A 86 -7.95 10.92 -1.49
N VAL A 87 -8.57 10.29 -0.48
CA VAL A 87 -9.70 10.84 0.26
C VAL A 87 -9.14 11.56 1.48
N GLN A 88 -8.24 12.53 1.28
CA GLN A 88 -8.01 13.49 2.35
C GLN A 88 -9.18 14.47 2.28
N PRO A 89 -10.11 14.46 3.25
CA PRO A 89 -11.13 15.49 3.29
C PRO A 89 -10.43 16.84 3.46
N GLU A 90 -10.80 17.82 2.64
CA GLU A 90 -10.43 19.20 2.92
C GLU A 90 -11.10 19.58 4.24
N LEU A 91 -10.31 19.81 5.28
CA LEU A 91 -10.82 20.32 6.55
C LEU A 91 -11.15 21.82 6.37
N PRO A 92 -12.43 22.22 6.45
CA PRO A 92 -12.78 23.64 6.34
C PRO A 92 -12.17 24.40 7.51
N GLY A 93 -11.48 25.51 7.22
CA GLY A 93 -10.96 26.43 8.25
C GLY A 93 -9.58 26.08 8.84
N LEU A 94 -8.86 25.09 8.30
CA LEU A 94 -7.51 24.72 8.77
C LEU A 94 -6.43 25.74 8.34
N LEU A 95 -6.73 26.57 7.34
CA LEU A 95 -5.88 27.69 6.97
C LEU A 95 -6.32 28.92 7.79
N PRO A 96 -5.44 29.51 8.60
CA PRO A 96 -5.75 30.79 9.24
C PRO A 96 -5.96 31.85 8.15
N ALA A 97 -6.75 32.88 8.45
CA ALA A 97 -7.25 33.86 7.46
C ALA A 97 -6.15 34.56 6.63
N ASN A 98 -4.91 34.52 7.11
CA ASN A 98 -3.72 35.07 6.50
C ASN A 98 -2.97 34.10 5.55
N VAL A 99 -3.46 32.88 5.31
CA VAL A 99 -2.82 31.89 4.42
C VAL A 99 -3.63 31.71 3.15
N VAL A 100 -3.09 32.16 2.02
CA VAL A 100 -3.68 31.95 0.69
C VAL A 100 -3.16 30.62 0.11
N PRO A 101 -4.04 29.69 -0.32
CA PRO A 101 -3.60 28.44 -0.92
C PRO A 101 -2.90 28.68 -2.27
N PHE A 102 -1.72 28.09 -2.44
CA PHE A 102 -0.99 28.14 -3.71
C PHE A 102 -1.74 27.32 -4.78
N ARG A 103 -2.22 27.99 -5.82
CA ARG A 103 -2.79 27.35 -7.01
C ARG A 103 -1.75 27.34 -8.13
N PRO A 104 -1.27 26.18 -8.59
CA PRO A 104 -0.38 26.14 -9.74
C PRO A 104 -1.14 26.65 -10.98
N PRO A 105 -0.47 27.40 -11.89
CA PRO A 105 -1.10 27.87 -13.11
C PRO A 105 -1.54 26.68 -13.96
N THR A 106 -2.84 26.60 -14.25
CA THR A 106 -3.40 25.59 -15.15
C THR A 106 -2.94 25.90 -16.57
N GLY A 107 -1.84 25.27 -16.99
CA GLY A 107 -1.32 25.36 -18.35
C GLY A 107 -2.29 24.73 -19.36
N ARG A 108 -3.16 25.54 -19.97
CA ARG A 108 -3.77 25.25 -21.27
C ARG A 108 -3.79 26.51 -22.12
N ARG A 109 -2.82 26.63 -23.03
CA ARG A 109 -3.02 27.32 -24.30
C ARG A 109 -2.66 26.35 -25.42
N ARG A 110 -3.66 25.59 -25.89
CA ARG A 110 -3.60 24.98 -27.23
C ARG A 110 -3.75 26.12 -28.22
N ALA A 111 -2.66 26.55 -28.85
CA ALA A 111 -2.75 27.36 -30.06
C ALA A 111 -3.13 26.42 -31.20
N ARG A 112 -4.31 26.64 -31.79
CA ARG A 112 -4.68 26.06 -33.09
C ARG A 112 -3.88 26.77 -34.18
N ARG A 113 -3.29 26.01 -35.10
CA ARG A 113 -3.02 26.40 -36.49
C ARG A 113 -3.44 25.25 -37.37
#